data_AF-A0A5S9M3R7-F1
#
_entry.id   AF-A0A5S9M3R7-F1
#
_cell.length_a   1.000
_cell.length_b   1.000
_cell.length_c   1.000
_cell.angle_alpha   90.00
_cell.angle_beta   90.00
_cell.angle_gamma   90.00
#
_symmetry.space_group_name_H-M   'P 1'
#
loop_
_entity.id
_entity.type
_entity.pdbx_description
1 polymer ?
#
loop_
_entity_poly.entity_id
_entity_poly.type
_entity_poly.pdbx_seq_one_letter_code
_entity_poly.pdbx_strand_id
1 'polypeptide(L)'
;MEGNLIGHISIMVTEIAKAAEELSIDSEEILILQHLVLSHHGKGEWGSPKPPMVKKKEAEILHYIDNLDAKMNMMDRALEHVKPGEYTERIFALENRSFYKPTFHHE
;
A
#
# COMPACT_ATOMS: atom_id res chain seq x y z
N MET A 1 -11.86 -17.27 2.51
CA MET A 1 -11.51 -17.65 3.90
C MET A 1 -10.07 -17.30 4.21
N GLU A 2 -9.11 -17.70 3.37
CA GLU A 2 -7.69 -17.41 3.60
C GLU A 2 -7.40 -15.91 3.73
N GLY A 3 -7.85 -15.03 2.83
CA GLY A 3 -7.60 -13.58 2.95
C GLY A 3 -8.15 -12.88 4.23
N ASN A 4 -9.01 -13.54 5.00
CA ASN A 4 -9.51 -13.04 6.29
C ASN A 4 -8.75 -13.62 7.50
N LEU A 5 -8.07 -14.76 7.34
CA LEU A 5 -7.35 -15.48 8.40
C LEU A 5 -5.83 -15.40 8.23
N ILE A 6 -5.38 -15.37 6.98
CA ILE A 6 -4.00 -15.20 6.51
C ILE A 6 -4.00 -13.88 5.71
N GLY A 7 -3.18 -12.93 6.17
CA GLY A 7 -3.09 -11.63 5.51
C GLY A 7 -2.62 -11.75 4.05
N HIS A 8 -3.08 -10.84 3.20
CA HIS A 8 -2.74 -10.81 1.77
C HIS A 8 -1.23 -10.79 1.51
N ILE A 9 -0.45 -10.14 2.39
CA ILE A 9 1.01 -10.13 2.33
C ILE A 9 1.59 -11.55 2.40
N SER A 10 1.17 -12.35 3.37
CA SER A 10 1.65 -13.72 3.54
C SER A 10 1.24 -14.60 2.36
N ILE A 11 0.02 -14.40 1.84
CA ILE A 11 -0.46 -15.09 0.63
C ILE A 11 0.46 -14.76 -0.55
N MET A 12 0.75 -13.47 -0.80
CA MET A 12 1.62 -13.05 -1.90
C MET A 12 3.04 -13.62 -1.80
N VAL A 13 3.61 -13.68 -0.60
CA VAL A 13 4.94 -14.27 -0.38
C VAL A 13 4.96 -15.75 -0.73
N THR A 14 3.91 -16.49 -0.36
CA THR A 14 3.73 -17.89 -0.73
C THR A 14 3.58 -18.06 -2.24
N GLU A 15 2.83 -17.19 -2.92
CA GLU A 15 2.69 -17.25 -4.38
C GLU A 15 4.01 -16.94 -5.10
N ILE A 16 4.82 -16.00 -4.59
CA ILE A 16 6.18 -15.75 -5.11
C ILE A 16 7.05 -17.01 -4.96
N ALA A 17 6.97 -17.69 -3.81
CA ALA A 17 7.74 -18.92 -3.56
C ALA A 17 7.35 -20.04 -4.55
N LYS A 18 6.04 -20.25 -4.76
CA LYS A 18 5.53 -21.25 -5.71
C LYS A 18 5.97 -20.96 -7.14
N ALA A 19 5.85 -19.70 -7.58
CA ALA A 19 6.28 -19.30 -8.92
C ALA A 19 7.78 -19.51 -9.14
N ALA A 20 8.61 -19.23 -8.13
CA ALA A 20 10.04 -19.50 -8.19
C ALA A 20 10.35 -21.00 -8.34
N GLU A 21 9.63 -21.84 -7.57
CA GLU A 21 9.75 -23.31 -7.63
C GLU A 21 9.34 -23.84 -9.01
N GLU A 22 8.18 -23.40 -9.54
CA GLU A 22 7.70 -23.78 -10.88
C GLU A 22 8.67 -23.40 -12.00
N LEU A 23 9.35 -22.25 -11.86
CA LEU A 23 10.34 -21.77 -12.82
C LEU A 23 11.75 -22.32 -12.56
N SER A 24 11.95 -23.12 -11.52
CA SER A 24 13.26 -23.63 -11.09
C SER A 24 14.31 -22.52 -10.89
N ILE A 25 13.87 -21.39 -10.35
CA ILE A 25 14.75 -20.26 -10.01
C ILE A 25 15.14 -20.43 -8.54
N ASP A 26 16.44 -20.55 -8.28
CA ASP A 26 17.00 -20.54 -6.93
C ASP A 26 18.06 -19.43 -6.86
N SER A 27 17.64 -18.27 -6.38
CA SER A 27 18.42 -17.04 -6.43
C SER A 27 18.08 -16.12 -5.25
N GLU A 28 19.03 -15.29 -4.84
CA GLU A 28 18.86 -14.32 -3.74
C GLU A 28 17.76 -13.30 -4.06
N GLU A 29 17.52 -13.04 -5.35
CA GLU A 29 16.51 -12.15 -5.88
C GLU A 29 15.10 -12.51 -5.41
N ILE A 30 14.79 -13.80 -5.25
CA ILE A 30 13.49 -14.26 -4.74
C ILE A 30 13.32 -13.86 -3.28
N LEU A 31 14.37 -14.05 -2.46
CA LEU A 31 14.36 -13.67 -1.05
C LEU A 31 14.18 -12.15 -0.90
N ILE A 32 14.87 -11.37 -1.74
CA ILE A 32 14.73 -9.90 -1.77
C ILE A 32 13.31 -9.51 -2.19
N LEU A 33 12.75 -10.13 -3.23
CA LEU A 33 11.39 -9.85 -3.70
C LEU A 33 10.34 -10.17 -2.61
N GLN A 34 10.48 -11.29 -1.93
CA GLN A 34 9.63 -11.65 -0.79
C GLN A 34 9.77 -10.63 0.34
N HIS A 35 10.99 -10.16 0.65
CA HIS A 35 11.20 -9.12 1.65
C HIS A 35 10.53 -7.80 1.24
N LEU A 36 10.59 -7.41 -0.04
CA LEU A 36 9.91 -6.21 -0.54
C LEU A 36 8.40 -6.28 -0.26
N VAL A 37 7.77 -7.40 -0.60
CA VAL A 37 6.34 -7.62 -0.31
C VAL A 37 6.07 -7.70 1.19
N LEU A 38 6.94 -8.32 1.99
CA LEU A 38 6.75 -8.35 3.45
C LEU A 38 6.88 -6.98 4.11
N SER A 39 7.63 -6.06 3.50
CA SER A 39 8.01 -4.81 4.16
C SER A 39 7.35 -3.56 3.59
N HIS A 40 6.62 -3.66 2.48
CA HIS A 40 6.04 -2.50 1.80
C HIS A 40 5.01 -1.73 2.64
N HIS A 41 4.49 -2.29 3.73
CA HIS A 41 3.62 -1.57 4.66
C HIS A 41 4.41 -0.76 5.71
N GLY A 42 5.75 -0.81 5.73
CA GLY A 42 6.61 0.07 6.53
C GLY A 42 6.67 -0.28 8.02
N LYS A 43 5.53 -0.23 8.73
CA LYS A 43 5.43 -0.44 10.18
C LYS A 43 4.54 -1.64 10.53
N GLY A 44 4.82 -2.27 11.66
CA GLY A 44 3.98 -3.35 12.21
C GLY A 44 2.53 -2.91 12.42
N GLU A 45 2.32 -1.66 12.84
CA GLU A 45 0.99 -1.04 13.01
C GLU A 45 0.19 -0.93 11.71
N TRP A 46 0.86 -0.94 10.56
CA TRP A 46 0.24 -0.89 9.23
C TRP A 46 0.12 -2.29 8.60
N GLY A 47 0.40 -3.34 9.38
CA GLY A 47 0.31 -4.73 8.93
C GLY A 47 1.59 -5.29 8.32
N SER A 48 2.71 -4.56 8.37
CA SER A 48 4.02 -5.03 7.87
C SER A 48 4.67 -6.00 8.86
N PRO A 49 4.89 -7.29 8.54
CA PRO A 49 5.60 -8.20 9.44
C PRO A 49 7.03 -7.75 9.78
N LYS A 50 7.67 -7.00 8.86
CA LYS A 50 8.98 -6.39 9.04
C LYS A 50 9.02 -5.00 8.40
N PRO A 51 9.85 -4.07 8.89
CA PRO A 51 10.13 -2.83 8.18
C PRO A 51 11.00 -3.08 6.94
N PRO A 52 11.09 -2.12 6.00
CA PRO A 52 12.06 -2.16 4.91
C PRO A 52 13.48 -2.26 5.46
N MET A 53 14.19 -3.35 5.16
CA MET A 53 15.52 -3.65 5.71
C MET A 53 16.56 -3.95 4.61
N VAL A 54 16.14 -3.97 3.35
CA VAL A 54 17.07 -4.20 2.24
C VAL A 54 17.90 -2.93 2.03
N LYS A 55 19.21 -3.11 1.82
CA LYS A 55 20.17 -2.02 1.57
C LYS A 55 19.80 -1.13 0.37
N LYS A 56 18.95 -1.64 -0.54
CA LYS A 56 18.38 -0.86 -1.63
C LYS A 56 17.24 0.03 -1.09
N LYS A 57 17.42 1.35 -1.27
CA LYS A 57 16.41 2.39 -1.01
C LYS A 57 15.07 2.12 -1.73
N GLU A 58 15.05 1.25 -2.73
CA GLU A 58 13.86 0.82 -3.48
C GLU A 58 12.74 0.31 -2.57
N ALA A 59 13.05 -0.43 -1.50
CA ALA A 59 12.04 -0.94 -0.56
C ALA A 59 11.32 0.20 0.20
N GLU A 60 12.11 1.16 0.65
CA GLU A 60 11.65 2.34 1.37
C GLU A 60 10.85 3.28 0.45
N ILE A 61 11.33 3.48 -0.79
CA ILE A 61 10.65 4.27 -1.81
C ILE A 61 9.32 3.61 -2.22
N LEU A 62 9.30 2.30 -2.42
CA LEU A 62 8.11 1.54 -2.77
C LEU A 62 7.03 1.72 -1.69
N HIS A 63 7.41 1.58 -0.42
CA HIS A 63 6.53 1.84 0.71
C HIS A 63 5.92 3.25 0.66
N TYR A 64 6.74 4.29 0.43
CA TYR A 64 6.24 5.66 0.36
C TYR A 64 5.30 5.89 -0.83
N ILE A 65 5.61 5.31 -1.99
CA ILE A 65 4.77 5.45 -3.19
C ILE A 65 3.42 4.75 -2.97
N ASP A 66 3.42 3.55 -2.43
CA ASP A 66 2.19 2.79 -2.15
C ASP A 66 1.27 3.51 -1.16
N ASN A 67 1.84 4.01 -0.05
CA ASN A 67 1.11 4.81 0.92
C ASN A 67 0.60 6.13 0.32
N LEU A 68 1.38 6.78 -0.55
CA LEU A 68 0.94 7.99 -1.23
C LEU A 68 -0.24 7.70 -2.17
N ASP A 69 -0.14 6.66 -2.99
CA ASP A 69 -1.20 6.25 -3.92
C ASP A 69 -2.51 5.92 -3.18
N ALA A 70 -2.41 5.16 -2.08
CA ALA A 70 -3.55 4.87 -1.23
C ALA A 70 -4.20 6.14 -0.68
N LYS A 71 -3.40 7.10 -0.18
CA LYS A 71 -3.91 8.38 0.33
C LYS A 71 -4.55 9.24 -0.76
N MET A 72 -3.96 9.28 -1.96
CA MET A 72 -4.52 10.00 -3.11
C MET A 72 -5.86 9.41 -3.54
N ASN A 73 -5.92 8.08 -3.73
CA ASN A 73 -7.16 7.38 -4.06
C ASN A 73 -8.26 7.60 -3.01
N MET A 74 -7.91 7.62 -1.71
CA MET A 74 -8.87 7.94 -0.66
C MET A 74 -9.38 9.38 -0.73
N MET A 75 -8.49 10.34 -1.04
CA MET A 75 -8.85 11.74 -1.20
C MET A 75 -9.78 11.94 -2.40
N ASP A 76 -9.48 11.31 -3.53
CA ASP A 76 -10.28 11.41 -4.75
C ASP A 76 -11.68 10.86 -4.55
N ARG A 77 -11.81 9.65 -3.97
CA ARG A 77 -13.10 9.05 -3.62
C ARG A 77 -13.91 9.91 -2.65
N ALA A 78 -13.24 10.54 -1.68
CA ALA A 78 -13.93 11.42 -0.74
C ALA A 78 -14.45 12.70 -1.43
N LEU A 79 -13.69 13.27 -2.36
CA LEU A 79 -14.06 14.48 -3.10
C LEU A 79 -15.09 14.22 -4.21
N GLU A 80 -15.19 12.99 -4.71
CA GLU A 80 -16.15 12.59 -5.76
C GLU A 80 -17.60 12.92 -5.35
N HIS A 81 -17.96 12.67 -4.10
CA HIS A 81 -19.32 12.89 -3.57
C HIS A 81 -19.56 14.27 -2.94
N VAL A 82 -18.57 15.17 -2.97
CA VAL A 82 -18.67 16.52 -2.41
C VAL A 82 -19.08 17.50 -3.51
N LYS A 83 -19.95 18.47 -3.18
CA LYS A 83 -20.31 19.54 -4.11
C LYS A 83 -19.18 20.57 -4.22
N PRO A 84 -18.98 21.20 -5.39
CA PRO A 84 -18.02 22.28 -5.50
C PRO A 84 -18.35 23.41 -4.51
N GLY A 85 -17.36 23.87 -3.77
CA GLY A 85 -17.53 24.85 -2.69
C GLY A 85 -17.74 24.25 -1.30
N GLU A 86 -17.80 22.93 -1.15
CA GLU A 86 -17.97 22.24 0.12
C GLU A 86 -16.71 21.46 0.55
N TYR A 87 -16.72 20.98 1.79
CA TYR A 87 -15.67 20.15 2.37
C TYR A 87 -16.14 18.69 2.52
N THR A 88 -15.21 17.75 2.43
CA THR A 88 -15.42 16.37 2.89
C THR A 88 -15.65 16.34 4.40
N GLU A 89 -16.28 15.26 4.89
CA GLU A 89 -16.15 14.89 6.30
C GLU A 89 -14.68 14.63 6.68
N ARG A 90 -14.40 14.56 7.98
CA ARG A 90 -13.05 14.25 8.47
C ARG A 90 -12.71 12.80 8.16
N ILE A 91 -11.57 12.58 7.50
CA ILE A 91 -11.12 11.25 7.10
C ILE A 91 -10.04 10.79 8.07
N PHE A 92 -10.37 9.82 8.92
CA PHE A 92 -9.46 9.32 9.97
C PHE A 92 -8.10 8.90 9.42
N ALA A 93 -8.08 8.12 8.34
CA ALA A 93 -6.85 7.62 7.71
C ALA A 93 -6.02 8.71 7.03
N LEU A 94 -6.60 9.90 6.76
CA LEU A 94 -5.90 11.08 6.26
C LEU A 94 -5.67 12.09 7.40
N GLU A 95 -5.26 11.59 8.56
CA GLU A 95 -4.92 12.40 9.74
C GLU A 95 -6.09 13.26 10.24
N ASN A 96 -7.32 12.74 10.12
CA ASN A 96 -8.56 13.44 10.47
C ASN A 96 -8.77 14.78 9.74
N ARG A 97 -8.17 14.94 8.56
CA ARG A 97 -8.31 16.15 7.75
C ARG A 97 -9.62 16.14 6.97
N SER A 98 -10.13 17.34 6.68
CA SER A 98 -11.19 17.59 5.70
C SER A 98 -10.58 18.26 4.48
N PHE A 99 -11.10 17.93 3.30
CA PHE A 99 -10.60 18.43 2.02
C PHE A 99 -11.67 19.26 1.33
N TYR A 100 -11.26 20.40 0.75
CA TYR A 100 -12.16 21.31 0.06
C TYR A 100 -12.24 20.97 -1.42
N LYS A 101 -13.43 20.96 -2.02
CA LYS A 101 -13.61 20.83 -3.47
C LYS A 101 -13.71 22.20 -4.12
N PRO A 102 -12.72 22.63 -4.93
CA PRO A 102 -12.76 23.96 -5.56
C PRO A 102 -13.89 24.08 -6.57
N THR A 103 -14.43 25.29 -6.72
CA THR A 103 -15.52 25.60 -7.67
C THR A 103 -15.08 25.63 -9.14
N PHE A 104 -13.78 25.73 -9.38
CA PHE A 104 -13.17 25.80 -10.72
C PHE A 104 -12.66 24.45 -11.23
N HIS A 105 -12.71 23.39 -10.41
CA HIS A 105 -12.43 22.03 -10.86
C HIS A 105 -13.73 21.41 -11.37
N HIS A 106 -13.92 21.46 -12.69
CA HIS A 106 -14.95 20.71 -13.39
C HIS A 106 -14.31 19.42 -13.94
N GLU A 107 -14.40 18.34 -13.18
CA GLU A 107 -14.26 16.98 -13.68
C GLU A 107 -15.59 16.25 -13.49
#